data_AF-A0AA96UE91-F1
#
_entry.id   AF-A0AA96UE91-F1
#
_cell.length_a   1.000
_cell.length_b   1.000
_cell.length_c   1.000
_cell.angle_alpha   90.00
_cell.angle_beta   90.00
_cell.angle_gamma   90.00
#
_symmetry.space_group_name_H-M   'P 1'
#
loop_
_entity.id
_entity.type
_entity.pdbx_description
1 polymer ?
#
loop_
_entity_poly.entity_id
_entity_poly.type
_entity_poly.pdbx_seq_one_letter_code
_entity_poly.pdbx_strand_id
1 'polypeptide(L)'
;MQISFATAPGHPDRPNEDLVLAGPDTVLVLDGAGLPDGTATGCAHGVPWFVRTLGAELLHRTPDGYWVAGPDPAAARHALTGTAPWTALRGAALLTDGAARPVDDFATTDWPGLLTLLRDTGPQSLIDHTRALERTDPHHTRWPRTKTHDDATAALLRP
;
A
#
# COMPACT_ATOMS: atom_id res chain seq x y z
N MET A 1 4.42 -24.14 3.44
CA MET A 1 4.10 -22.71 3.23
C MET A 1 2.60 -22.56 3.11
N GLN A 2 1.99 -21.86 4.06
CA GLN A 2 0.60 -21.44 4.02
C GLN A 2 0.53 -19.95 3.65
N ILE A 3 -0.32 -19.61 2.69
CA ILE A 3 -0.55 -18.23 2.26
C ILE A 3 -1.99 -17.87 2.60
N SER A 4 -2.18 -16.73 3.26
CA SER A 4 -3.48 -16.10 3.45
C SER A 4 -3.38 -14.65 3.01
N PHE A 5 -4.38 -14.13 2.31
CA PHE A 5 -4.42 -12.74 1.89
C PHE A 5 -5.83 -12.17 1.96
N ALA A 6 -5.92 -10.84 2.01
CA ALA A 6 -7.14 -10.09 1.81
C ALA A 6 -6.81 -8.83 1.00
N THR A 7 -7.76 -8.39 0.19
CA THR A 7 -7.65 -7.22 -0.67
C THR A 7 -9.02 -6.56 -0.73
N ALA A 8 -9.08 -5.24 -0.58
CA ALA A 8 -10.35 -4.52 -0.56
C ALA A 8 -10.20 -3.13 -1.18
N PRO A 9 -11.16 -2.69 -2.01
CA PRO A 9 -11.15 -1.33 -2.53
C PRO A 9 -11.36 -0.31 -1.39
N GLY A 10 -10.90 0.91 -1.62
CA GLY A 10 -11.15 2.07 -0.77
C GLY A 10 -12.58 2.57 -0.88
N HIS A 11 -13.28 2.28 -1.99
CA HIS A 11 -14.68 2.67 -2.18
C HIS A 11 -15.51 1.54 -2.79
N PRO A 12 -16.74 1.26 -2.30
CA PRO A 12 -17.57 0.16 -2.81
C PRO A 12 -17.94 0.31 -4.30
N ASP A 13 -18.02 1.54 -4.79
CA ASP A 13 -18.35 1.85 -6.19
C ASP A 13 -17.12 1.97 -7.10
N ARG A 14 -15.91 1.63 -6.62
CA ARG A 14 -14.68 1.64 -7.42
C ARG A 14 -14.07 0.25 -7.51
N PRO A 15 -13.43 -0.10 -8.64
CA PRO A 15 -12.63 -1.31 -8.70
C PRO A 15 -11.50 -1.23 -7.67
N ASN A 16 -11.08 -2.39 -7.18
CA ASN A 16 -9.86 -2.51 -6.43
C ASN A 16 -8.68 -2.50 -7.41
N GLU A 17 -7.78 -1.56 -7.23
CA GLU A 17 -6.60 -1.34 -8.05
C GLU A 17 -5.37 -2.07 -7.50
N ASP A 18 -5.46 -2.60 -6.27
CA ASP A 18 -4.48 -3.55 -5.76
C ASP A 18 -4.62 -4.93 -6.43
N LEU A 19 -3.49 -5.59 -6.62
CA LEU A 19 -3.44 -6.97 -7.09
C LEU A 19 -2.66 -7.84 -6.10
N VAL A 20 -3.25 -8.98 -5.73
CA VAL A 20 -2.54 -10.06 -5.04
C VAL A 20 -2.61 -11.34 -5.84
N LEU A 21 -1.45 -11.94 -6.11
CA LEU A 21 -1.32 -13.25 -6.75
C LEU A 21 -0.52 -14.19 -5.84
N ALA A 22 -0.97 -15.44 -5.75
CA ALA A 22 -0.32 -16.48 -4.96
C ALA A 22 -0.12 -17.74 -5.81
N GLY A 23 1.11 -18.20 -5.88
CA GLY A 23 1.53 -19.47 -6.47
C GLY A 23 2.05 -20.45 -5.41
N PRO A 24 2.56 -21.63 -5.83
CA PRO A 24 3.08 -22.64 -4.90
C PRO A 24 4.27 -22.17 -4.05
N ASP A 25 5.08 -21.26 -4.59
CA ASP A 25 6.33 -20.76 -4.00
C ASP A 25 6.49 -19.23 -4.10
N THR A 26 5.47 -18.54 -4.65
CA THR A 26 5.55 -17.12 -5.00
C THR A 26 4.32 -16.38 -4.48
N VAL A 27 4.51 -15.19 -3.90
CA VAL A 27 3.43 -14.24 -3.61
C VAL A 27 3.80 -12.88 -4.16
N LEU A 28 2.87 -12.25 -4.87
CA LEU A 28 3.00 -10.93 -5.45
C LEU A 28 1.89 -10.05 -4.89
N VAL A 29 2.26 -8.86 -4.39
CA VAL A 29 1.34 -7.78 -4.07
C VAL A 29 1.76 -6.56 -4.88
N LEU A 30 0.84 -6.01 -5.65
CA LEU A 30 1.02 -4.77 -6.40
C LEU A 30 -0.02 -3.76 -5.92
N ASP A 31 0.43 -2.52 -5.75
CA ASP A 31 -0.37 -1.37 -5.36
C ASP A 31 -0.76 -0.57 -6.61
N GLY A 32 -2.03 -0.17 -6.69
CA GLY A 32 -2.58 0.62 -7.78
C GLY A 32 -2.42 2.13 -7.54
N ALA A 33 -2.07 2.89 -8.58
CA ALA A 33 -1.80 4.32 -8.41
C ALA A 33 -3.05 5.25 -8.42
N GLY A 34 -4.28 4.72 -8.47
CA GLY A 34 -5.50 5.53 -8.37
C GLY A 34 -5.63 6.55 -9.49
N LEU A 35 -5.67 6.12 -10.76
CA LEU A 35 -5.89 7.05 -11.88
C LEU A 35 -7.39 7.06 -12.28
N PRO A 36 -8.05 8.22 -12.43
CA PRO A 36 -9.47 8.28 -12.79
C PRO A 36 -9.79 7.54 -14.10
N ASP A 37 -10.98 6.95 -14.18
CA ASP A 37 -11.49 6.32 -15.41
C ASP A 37 -11.49 7.30 -16.59
N GLY A 38 -10.93 6.88 -17.73
CA GLY A 38 -10.82 7.71 -18.93
C GLY A 38 -9.60 8.65 -18.97
N THR A 39 -8.63 8.50 -18.05
CA THR A 39 -7.38 9.28 -18.08
C THR A 39 -6.54 8.95 -19.32
N ALA A 40 -6.51 9.85 -20.30
CA ALA A 40 -5.50 9.87 -21.36
C ALA A 40 -4.26 10.65 -20.87
N THR A 41 -3.08 10.04 -20.92
CA THR A 41 -1.85 10.48 -20.22
C THR A 41 -1.14 11.73 -20.76
N GLY A 42 -1.84 12.67 -21.43
CA GLY A 42 -1.29 13.93 -21.98
C GLY A 42 -2.03 15.20 -21.54
N CYS A 43 -1.78 15.68 -20.31
CA CYS A 43 -2.69 16.48 -19.47
C CYS A 43 -2.91 17.99 -19.80
N ALA A 44 -4.03 18.55 -19.30
CA ALA A 44 -4.20 19.98 -18.96
C ALA A 44 -4.91 20.16 -17.59
N HIS A 45 -4.13 20.05 -16.51
CA HIS A 45 -4.55 20.37 -15.15
C HIS A 45 -4.11 21.79 -14.76
N GLY A 46 -4.74 22.36 -13.73
CA GLY A 46 -4.38 23.68 -13.21
C GLY A 46 -2.98 23.72 -12.58
N VAL A 47 -2.36 24.90 -12.61
CA VAL A 47 -0.99 25.15 -12.12
C VAL A 47 -0.70 24.56 -10.72
N PRO A 48 -1.60 24.60 -9.72
CA PRO A 48 -1.31 24.05 -8.40
C PRO A 48 -1.12 22.52 -8.36
N TRP A 49 -1.84 21.78 -9.20
CA TRP A 49 -1.65 20.33 -9.32
C TRP A 49 -0.33 20.04 -10.02
N PHE A 50 -0.06 20.71 -11.14
CA PHE A 50 1.16 20.51 -11.92
C PHE A 50 2.41 20.79 -11.09
N VAL A 51 2.44 21.88 -10.33
CA VAL A 51 3.59 22.24 -9.48
C VAL A 51 3.81 21.21 -8.36
N ARG A 52 2.75 20.64 -7.77
CA ARG A 52 2.88 19.62 -6.72
C ARG A 52 3.38 18.28 -7.27
N THR A 53 2.78 17.82 -8.36
CA THR A 53 3.18 16.56 -9.01
C THR A 53 4.59 16.67 -9.58
N LEU A 54 4.90 17.75 -10.30
CA LEU A 54 6.24 18.00 -10.81
C LEU A 54 7.27 18.16 -9.68
N GLY A 55 6.91 18.85 -8.58
CA GLY A 55 7.78 18.99 -7.43
C GLY A 55 8.12 17.66 -6.77
N ALA A 56 7.12 16.78 -6.57
CA ALA A 56 7.33 15.43 -6.05
C ALA A 56 8.19 14.59 -7.01
N GLU A 57 7.89 14.61 -8.31
CA GLU A 57 8.66 13.88 -9.32
C GLU A 57 10.11 14.37 -9.43
N LEU A 58 10.35 15.68 -9.41
CA LEU A 58 11.70 16.24 -9.44
C LEU A 58 12.50 15.89 -8.18
N LEU A 59 11.85 15.78 -7.02
CA LEU A 59 12.48 15.32 -5.78
C LEU A 59 12.81 13.82 -5.85
N HIS A 60 11.87 13.01 -6.34
CA HIS A 60 11.97 11.55 -6.45
C HIS A 60 13.02 11.09 -7.46
N ARG A 61 13.22 11.83 -8.56
CA ARG A 61 14.17 11.50 -9.63
C ARG A 61 15.60 11.99 -9.40
N THR A 62 15.90 12.53 -8.21
CA THR A 62 17.31 12.72 -7.82
C THR A 62 17.94 11.35 -7.51
N PRO A 63 19.26 11.17 -7.67
CA PRO A 63 19.93 9.93 -7.30
C PRO A 63 19.67 9.50 -5.84
N ASP A 64 19.42 10.48 -4.96
CA ASP A 64 19.09 10.32 -3.54
C ASP A 64 17.58 10.49 -3.24
N GLY A 65 16.73 10.52 -4.27
CA GLY A 65 15.29 10.76 -4.18
C GLY A 65 14.49 9.52 -3.75
N TYR A 66 13.24 9.73 -3.33
CA TYR A 66 12.32 8.66 -2.98
C TYR A 66 11.72 8.03 -4.24
N TRP A 67 12.14 6.81 -4.60
CA TRP A 67 11.64 6.12 -5.79
C TRP A 67 10.36 5.34 -5.49
N VAL A 68 9.36 5.50 -6.35
CA VAL A 68 8.08 4.78 -6.28
C VAL A 68 7.95 3.88 -7.51
N ALA A 69 7.44 2.67 -7.32
CA ALA A 69 7.10 1.79 -8.44
C ALA A 69 6.07 2.49 -9.34
N GLY A 70 6.34 2.56 -10.63
CA GLY A 70 5.53 3.34 -11.56
C GLY A 70 5.81 2.99 -13.02
N PRO A 71 5.27 3.76 -13.98
CA PRO A 71 5.37 3.45 -15.40
C PRO A 71 6.80 3.57 -15.97
N ASP A 72 7.71 4.21 -15.24
CA ASP A 72 9.13 4.29 -15.59
C ASP A 72 9.86 3.01 -15.15
N PRO A 73 10.34 2.17 -16.07
CA PRO A 73 11.05 0.93 -15.72
C PRO A 73 12.34 1.17 -14.93
N ALA A 74 12.90 2.40 -14.95
CA ALA A 74 14.06 2.74 -14.16
C ALA A 74 13.79 2.62 -12.65
N ALA A 75 12.54 2.84 -12.19
CA ALA A 75 12.17 2.71 -10.79
C ALA A 75 12.49 1.32 -10.22
N ALA A 76 12.38 0.25 -11.02
CA ALA A 76 12.71 -1.10 -10.60
C ALA A 76 14.18 -1.26 -10.18
N ARG A 77 15.10 -0.43 -10.71
CA ARG A 77 16.53 -0.44 -10.34
C ARG A 77 16.80 0.15 -8.97
N HIS A 78 15.84 0.90 -8.42
CA HIS A 78 15.92 1.51 -7.09
C HIS A 78 15.16 0.69 -6.04
N ALA A 79 14.63 -0.48 -6.42
CA ALA A 79 13.97 -1.37 -5.48
C ALA A 79 14.96 -1.86 -4.41
N LEU A 80 14.55 -1.77 -3.14
CA LEU A 80 15.23 -2.43 -2.05
C LEU A 80 14.95 -3.94 -2.16
N THR A 81 15.99 -4.71 -2.44
CA THR A 81 15.90 -6.16 -2.60
C THR A 81 16.76 -6.88 -1.57
N GLY A 82 16.36 -8.09 -1.20
CA GLY A 82 17.08 -8.92 -0.25
C GLY A 82 16.58 -10.35 -0.32
N THR A 83 17.36 -11.26 0.26
CA THR A 83 16.97 -12.67 0.38
C THR A 83 17.24 -13.15 1.79
N ALA A 84 16.38 -14.05 2.28
CA ALA A 84 16.55 -14.72 3.56
C ALA A 84 16.12 -16.18 3.42
N PRO A 85 16.80 -17.14 4.07
CA PRO A 85 16.35 -18.52 4.09
C PRO A 85 14.96 -18.63 4.72
N TRP A 86 14.05 -19.36 4.09
CA TRP A 86 12.70 -19.55 4.64
C TRP A 86 12.72 -20.15 6.05
N THR A 87 13.67 -21.05 6.32
CA THR A 87 13.89 -21.66 7.64
C THR A 87 14.32 -20.68 8.74
N ALA A 88 14.79 -19.49 8.37
CA ALA A 88 15.15 -18.42 9.31
C ALA A 88 13.97 -17.49 9.63
N LEU A 89 12.83 -17.64 8.95
CA LEU A 89 11.67 -16.77 9.10
C LEU A 89 10.56 -17.49 9.87
N ARG A 90 9.86 -16.73 10.74
CA ARG A 90 8.58 -17.18 11.33
C ARG A 90 7.39 -16.95 10.40
N GLY A 91 7.63 -16.28 9.29
CA GLY A 91 6.65 -15.85 8.29
C GLY A 91 7.08 -14.53 7.65
N ALA A 92 6.39 -14.14 6.60
CA ALA A 92 6.60 -12.88 5.89
C ALA A 92 5.24 -12.21 5.64
N ALA A 93 5.21 -10.87 5.63
CA ALA A 93 4.02 -10.09 5.31
C ALA A 93 4.31 -9.17 4.12
N LEU A 94 3.36 -9.05 3.21
CA LEU A 94 3.35 -8.05 2.14
C LEU A 94 2.11 -7.17 2.34
N LEU A 95 2.28 -5.86 2.23
CA LEU A 95 1.27 -4.86 2.55
C LEU A 95 1.33 -3.75 1.49
N THR A 96 0.18 -3.29 1.00
CA THR A 96 0.07 -1.97 0.34
C THR A 96 -0.01 -0.87 1.39
N ASP A 97 0.17 0.39 0.99
CA ASP A 97 0.13 1.54 1.91
C ASP A 97 -1.23 1.63 2.63
N GLY A 98 -2.32 1.31 1.93
CA GLY A 98 -3.66 1.23 2.52
C GLY A 98 -3.84 0.15 3.59
N ALA A 99 -3.03 -0.91 3.60
CA ALA A 99 -3.00 -1.89 4.70
C ALA A 99 -2.04 -1.49 5.83
N ALA A 100 -1.04 -0.63 5.55
CA ALA A 100 -0.04 -0.16 6.51
C ALA A 100 -0.49 1.06 7.33
N ARG A 101 -1.57 1.73 6.94
CA ARG A 101 -2.12 2.95 7.58
C ARG A 101 -2.22 2.94 9.11
N PRO A 102 -2.56 1.82 9.82
CA PRO A 102 -2.55 1.81 11.28
C PRO A 102 -1.20 2.21 11.91
N VAL A 103 -0.10 1.95 11.20
CA VAL A 103 1.26 2.35 11.55
C VAL A 103 1.58 3.74 10.98
N ASP A 104 1.49 3.90 9.66
CA ASP A 104 2.06 5.06 8.97
C ASP A 104 1.22 6.34 9.11
N ASP A 105 -0.11 6.24 8.92
CA ASP A 105 -1.01 7.39 8.95
C ASP A 105 -1.58 7.65 10.35
N PHE A 106 -2.01 6.58 11.02
CA PHE A 106 -2.79 6.69 12.25
C PHE A 106 -1.94 6.58 13.52
N ALA A 107 -0.73 6.02 13.41
CA ALA A 107 0.19 5.78 14.53
C ALA A 107 -0.49 5.13 15.74
N THR A 108 -1.44 4.22 15.48
CA THR A 108 -2.22 3.50 16.51
C THR A 108 -1.54 2.21 16.97
N THR A 109 -0.59 1.72 16.17
CA THR A 109 0.29 0.58 16.46
C THR A 109 1.65 0.81 15.79
N ASP A 110 2.64 0.03 16.18
CA ASP A 110 3.91 -0.11 15.47
C ASP A 110 3.92 -1.38 14.59
N TRP A 111 5.04 -1.60 13.87
CA TRP A 111 5.23 -2.78 13.02
C TRP A 111 5.09 -4.11 13.78
N PRO A 112 5.72 -4.31 14.97
CA PRO A 112 5.47 -5.50 15.79
C PRO A 112 3.99 -5.73 16.13
N GLY A 113 3.26 -4.69 16.51
CA GLY A 113 1.84 -4.79 16.84
C GLY A 113 0.98 -5.13 15.61
N LEU A 114 1.24 -4.50 14.46
CA LEU A 114 0.57 -4.82 13.21
C LEU A 114 0.82 -6.27 12.79
N LEU A 115 2.08 -6.73 12.87
CA LEU A 115 2.43 -8.11 12.54
C LEU A 115 1.80 -9.12 13.51
N THR A 116 1.62 -8.74 14.78
CA THR A 116 0.87 -9.56 15.76
C THR A 116 -0.59 -9.65 15.36
N LEU A 117 -1.25 -8.53 15.08
CA LEU A 117 -2.65 -8.50 14.63
C LEU A 117 -2.84 -9.35 13.37
N LEU A 118 -2.00 -9.14 12.36
CA LEU A 118 -2.04 -9.86 11.09
C LEU A 118 -1.88 -11.36 11.30
N ARG A 119 -0.98 -11.77 12.20
CA ARG A 119 -0.78 -13.18 12.55
C ARG A 119 -2.00 -13.76 13.27
N ASP A 120 -2.48 -13.11 14.31
CA ASP A 120 -3.44 -13.71 15.22
C ASP A 120 -4.86 -13.68 14.66
N THR A 121 -5.18 -12.65 13.86
CA THR A 121 -6.53 -12.39 13.37
C THR A 121 -6.66 -12.46 11.84
N GLY A 122 -5.55 -12.52 11.12
CA GLY A 122 -5.51 -12.67 9.68
C GLY A 122 -5.61 -11.35 8.88
N PRO A 123 -5.36 -11.40 7.55
CA PRO A 123 -5.34 -10.22 6.68
C PRO A 123 -6.65 -9.43 6.63
N GLN A 124 -7.81 -10.09 6.60
CA GLN A 124 -9.11 -9.41 6.54
C GLN A 124 -9.34 -8.56 7.80
N SER A 125 -9.01 -9.11 8.97
CA SER A 125 -9.16 -8.40 10.25
C SER A 125 -8.27 -7.15 10.34
N LEU A 126 -7.08 -7.17 9.71
CA LEU A 126 -6.23 -5.98 9.59
C LEU A 126 -6.93 -4.90 8.74
N ILE A 127 -7.49 -5.26 7.58
CA ILE A 127 -8.23 -4.32 6.72
C ILE A 127 -9.46 -3.78 7.48
N ASP A 128 -10.21 -4.63 8.16
CA ASP A 128 -11.38 -4.22 8.94
C ASP A 128 -11.00 -3.25 10.07
N HIS A 129 -9.84 -3.46 10.71
CA HIS A 129 -9.28 -2.56 11.71
C HIS A 129 -8.91 -1.20 11.11
N THR A 130 -8.23 -1.18 9.96
CA THR A 130 -7.94 0.05 9.22
C THR A 130 -9.23 0.82 8.91
N ARG A 131 -10.24 0.12 8.38
CA ARG A 131 -11.55 0.72 8.05
C ARG A 131 -12.27 1.26 9.28
N ALA A 132 -12.11 0.61 10.44
CA ALA A 132 -12.66 1.11 11.69
C ALA A 132 -12.00 2.42 12.11
N LEU A 133 -10.68 2.54 12.01
CA LEU A 133 -9.96 3.79 12.30
C LEU A 133 -10.38 4.91 11.36
N GLU A 134 -10.45 4.64 10.06
CA GLU A 134 -10.85 5.62 9.04
C GLU A 134 -12.23 6.22 9.33
N ARG A 135 -13.19 5.39 9.76
CA ARG A 135 -14.56 5.83 10.12
C ARG A 135 -14.61 6.73 11.36
N THR A 136 -13.61 6.69 12.24
CA THR A 136 -13.58 7.56 13.44
C THR A 136 -13.18 9.01 13.13
N ASP A 137 -12.64 9.28 11.94
CA ASP A 137 -12.19 10.62 11.56
C ASP A 137 -12.55 10.94 10.09
N PRO A 138 -13.85 10.97 9.73
CA PRO A 138 -14.28 11.12 8.33
C PRO A 138 -13.94 12.49 7.71
N HIS A 139 -13.66 13.49 8.55
CA HIS A 139 -13.32 14.85 8.14
C HIS A 139 -11.81 15.15 8.22
N HIS A 140 -10.98 14.13 8.50
CA HIS A 140 -9.51 14.21 8.53
C HIS A 140 -8.98 15.26 9.51
N THR A 141 -9.71 15.42 10.63
CA THR A 141 -9.41 16.40 11.68
C THR A 141 -8.35 15.90 12.64
N ARG A 142 -8.38 14.61 12.95
CA ARG A 142 -7.41 13.97 13.85
C ARG A 142 -6.14 13.58 13.10
N TRP A 143 -6.30 12.98 11.92
CA TRP A 143 -5.20 12.54 11.06
C TRP A 143 -5.33 13.19 9.68
N PRO A 144 -4.58 14.28 9.41
CA PRO A 144 -4.61 14.96 8.12
C PRO A 144 -4.20 14.03 6.99
N ARG A 145 -5.06 13.88 5.98
CA ARG A 145 -4.86 12.97 4.84
C ARG A 145 -5.66 13.43 3.62
N THR A 146 -5.35 12.89 2.45
CA THR A 146 -6.00 13.27 1.18
C THR A 146 -7.24 12.43 0.88
N LYS A 147 -7.32 11.20 1.42
CA LYS A 147 -8.41 10.25 1.23
C LYS A 147 -8.84 9.59 2.54
N THR A 148 -10.15 9.44 2.73
CA THR A 148 -10.71 8.73 3.89
C THR A 148 -10.31 7.27 3.86
N HIS A 149 -10.48 6.63 2.71
CA HIS A 149 -10.19 5.23 2.46
C HIS A 149 -9.22 5.10 1.29
N ASP A 150 -8.39 4.08 1.37
CA ASP A 150 -7.50 3.63 0.29
C ASP A 150 -7.76 2.16 -0.04
N ASP A 151 -7.38 1.72 -1.23
CA ASP A 151 -7.29 0.30 -1.52
C ASP A 151 -6.29 -0.34 -0.55
N ALA A 152 -6.64 -1.51 -0.02
CA ALA A 152 -5.87 -2.13 1.05
C ALA A 152 -5.69 -3.61 0.79
N THR A 153 -4.44 -4.04 0.74
CA THR A 153 -4.06 -5.43 0.50
C THR A 153 -3.01 -5.88 1.49
N ALA A 154 -3.27 -7.03 2.10
CA ALA A 154 -2.35 -7.69 3.00
C ALA A 154 -2.23 -9.17 2.63
N ALA A 155 -1.00 -9.67 2.54
CA ALA A 155 -0.69 -11.08 2.41
C ALA A 155 0.23 -11.52 3.54
N LEU A 156 -0.05 -12.69 4.12
CA LEU A 156 0.75 -13.32 5.16
C LEU A 156 1.18 -14.71 4.68
N LEU A 157 2.49 -14.93 4.69
CA LEU A 157 3.13 -16.20 4.40
C LEU A 157 3.62 -16.80 5.72
N ARG A 158 3.32 -18.06 5.94
CA ARG A 158 3.73 -18.82 7.14
C ARG A 158 4.33 -20.18 6.75
N PRO A 159 5.30 -20.69 7.52
CA PRO A 159 5.87 -22.02 7.30
C PRO A 159 4.79 -23.09 7.07
#